data_AF-A0A646I714-F1
#
_entry.id   AF-A0A646I714-F1
#
_cell.length_a   1.000
_cell.length_b   1.000
_cell.length_c   1.000
_cell.angle_alpha   90.00
_cell.angle_beta   90.00
_cell.angle_gamma   90.00
#
_symmetry.space_group_name_H-M   'P 1'
#
loop_
_entity.id
_entity.type
_entity.pdbx_description
1 polymer ?
#
loop_
_entity_poly.entity_id
_entity_poly.type
_entity_poly.pdbx_seq_one_letter_code
_entity_poly.pdbx_strand_id
1 'polypeptide(L)' 'MRGRDDHGFTPHSRVREVADLLPDGRLTEVPGAPHTLNHSSPVEMARITRELLTRRSESVSARAPEERTDR' A
#
# COMPACT_ATOMS: atom_id res chain seq x y z
N MET A 1 1.06 -2.84 4.06
CA MET A 1 1.76 -4.13 3.92
C MET A 1 1.96 -4.75 5.30
N ARG A 2 2.02 -6.08 5.41
CA ARG A 2 2.39 -6.80 6.64
C ARG A 2 3.10 -8.10 6.30
N GLY A 3 4.04 -8.54 7.13
CA GLY A 3 4.63 -9.86 7.04
C GLY A 3 3.67 -10.94 7.56
N ARG A 4 3.54 -12.07 6.87
CA ARG A 4 2.63 -13.17 7.27
C ARG A 4 2.98 -13.74 8.64
N ASP A 5 4.27 -13.70 9.00
CA ASP A 5 4.79 -14.30 10.22
C ASP A 5 4.93 -13.26 11.35
N ASP A 6 4.38 -12.06 11.15
CA ASP A 6 4.31 -10.98 12.14
C ASP A 6 3.19 -11.25 13.17
N HIS A 7 3.37 -12.28 14.00
CA HIS A 7 2.36 -12.74 14.96
C HIS A 7 2.32 -11.94 16.27
N GLY A 8 3.31 -11.09 16.55
CA GLY A 8 3.50 -10.46 17.87
C GLY A 8 3.12 -8.98 17.99
N PHE A 9 3.06 -8.24 16.89
CA PHE A 9 2.98 -6.78 16.96
C PHE A 9 1.61 -6.21 16.59
N THR A 10 0.89 -6.82 15.65
CA THR A 10 -0.44 -6.32 15.25
C THR A 10 -1.34 -7.46 14.75
N PRO A 11 -2.54 -7.66 15.31
CA PRO A 11 -3.50 -8.65 14.82
C PRO A 11 -3.89 -8.44 13.35
N HIS A 12 -4.09 -9.53 12.59
CA HIS A 12 -4.55 -9.46 11.18
C HIS A 12 -5.81 -8.59 11.02
N SER A 13 -6.77 -8.72 11.93
CA SER A 13 -8.03 -7.97 11.90
C SER A 13 -7.82 -6.46 11.94
N ARG A 14 -6.89 -5.98 12.79
CA ARG A 14 -6.57 -4.56 12.92
C ARG A 14 -5.93 -3.99 11.66
N VAL A 15 -5.07 -4.76 10.99
CA VAL A 15 -4.44 -4.32 9.74
C VAL A 15 -5.46 -4.23 8.61
N ARG A 16 -6.39 -5.19 8.55
CA ARG A 16 -7.49 -5.16 7.58
C ARG A 16 -8.42 -3.98 7.82
N GLU A 17 -8.81 -3.73 9.07
CA GLU A 17 -9.64 -2.58 9.44
C GLU A 17 -9.02 -1.26 8.98
N VAL A 18 -7.71 -1.06 9.23
CA VAL A 18 -7.01 0.15 8.78
C VAL A 18 -7.00 0.27 7.25
N ALA A 19 -6.82 -0.83 6.52
CA ALA A 19 -6.88 -0.81 5.06
C ALA A 19 -8.28 -0.42 4.55
N ASP A 20 -9.34 -0.95 5.17
CA ASP A 20 -10.73 -0.67 4.75
C ASP A 20 -11.15 0.78 5.03
N LEU A 21 -10.49 1.49 5.95
CA LEU A 21 -10.76 2.91 6.27
C LEU A 21 -10.17 3.90 5.26
N LEU A 22 -9.19 3.49 4.45
CA LEU A 22 -8.50 4.40 3.53
C LEU A 22 -9.20 4.43 2.15
N PRO A 23 -9.33 5.61 1.51
CA PRO A 23 -10.03 5.74 0.21
C PRO A 23 -9.49 4.86 -0.94
N ASP A 24 -8.21 4.48 -0.90
CA ASP A 24 -7.60 3.47 -1.77
C ASP A 24 -6.69 2.56 -0.93
N GLY A 25 -7.21 2.15 0.23
CA GLY A 25 -6.48 1.26 1.13
C GLY A 25 -6.38 -0.15 0.59
N ARG A 26 -5.19 -0.74 0.72
CA ARG A 26 -4.92 -2.11 0.27
C ARG A 26 -4.04 -2.83 1.26
N LEU A 27 -4.43 -4.06 1.60
CA LEU A 27 -3.64 -4.96 2.42
C LEU A 27 -2.85 -5.92 1.52
N THR A 28 -1.54 -5.80 1.54
CA THR A 28 -0.60 -6.77 0.95
C THR A 28 0.11 -7.55 2.06
N GLU A 29 0.02 -8.88 2.00
CA GLU A 29 0.75 -9.78 2.89
C GLU A 29 2.00 -10.33 2.18
N VAL A 30 3.15 -10.24 2.84
CA VAL A 30 4.41 -10.79 2.34
C VAL A 30 4.67 -12.15 3.03
N PRO A 31 4.67 -13.27 2.28
CA PRO A 31 4.91 -14.60 2.86
C PRO A 31 6.27 -14.71 3.53
N GLY A 32 6.36 -15.40 4.66
CA GLY A 32 7.64 -15.69 5.33
C GLY A 32 8.30 -14.50 6.02
N ALA A 33 7.69 -13.30 5.96
CA ALA A 33 8.32 -12.10 6.46
C ALA A 33 7.95 -11.80 7.93
N PRO A 34 8.94 -11.42 8.77
CA PRO A 34 8.72 -10.95 10.12
C PRO A 34 8.24 -9.48 10.14
N HIS A 35 8.07 -8.93 11.35
CA HIS A 35 7.72 -7.52 11.56
C HIS A 35 8.68 -6.54 10.85
N THR A 36 9.97 -6.88 10.82
CA THR A 36 11.04 -6.06 10.23
C THR A 36 11.20 -6.27 8.73
N LEU A 37 10.11 -6.13 7.97
CA LEU A 37 10.04 -6.32 6.52
C LEU A 37 11.07 -5.50 5.73
N ASN A 38 11.32 -4.27 6.19
CA ASN A 38 12.30 -3.35 5.62
C ASN A 38 13.75 -3.88 5.68
N HIS A 39 14.06 -4.71 6.67
CA HIS A 39 15.37 -5.33 6.84
C HIS A 39 15.43 -6.72 6.22
N SER A 40 14.39 -7.54 6.46
CA SER A 40 14.35 -8.95 6.07
C SER A 40 13.99 -9.19 4.61
N SER A 41 13.26 -8.27 3.96
CA SER A 41 12.86 -8.36 2.56
C SER A 41 12.83 -6.98 1.88
N PRO A 42 13.96 -6.25 1.86
CA PRO A 42 14.01 -4.86 1.39
C PRO A 42 13.60 -4.70 -0.08
N VAL A 43 13.98 -5.66 -0.94
CA VAL A 43 13.65 -5.62 -2.38
C VAL A 43 12.15 -5.78 -2.59
N GLU A 44 11.51 -6.73 -1.91
CA GLU A 44 10.07 -6.95 -2.01
C GLU A 44 9.28 -5.76 -1.46
N MET A 45 9.72 -5.20 -0.34
CA MET A 45 9.16 -3.96 0.20
C MET A 45 9.26 -2.79 -0.80
N ALA A 46 10.43 -2.61 -1.42
CA ALA A 46 10.64 -1.55 -2.41
C ALA A 46 9.75 -1.73 -3.64
N ARG A 47 9.58 -2.98 -4.11
CA ARG A 47 8.69 -3.33 -5.22
C ARG A 47 7.23 -2.96 -4.93
N ILE A 48 6.71 -3.40 -3.79
CA ILE A 48 5.33 -3.12 -3.37
C ILE A 48 5.12 -1.61 -3.20
N THR A 49 6.07 -0.92 -2.57
CA THR A 49 6.00 0.52 -2.36
C THR A 49 5.96 1.27 -3.69
N ARG A 50 6.81 0.89 -4.66
CA ARG A 50 6.84 1.51 -5.98
C ARG A 50 5.51 1.33 -6.72
N GLU A 51 4.93 0.13 -6.70
CA GLU A 51 3.64 -0.12 -7.32
C GLU A 51 2.52 0.76 -6.75
N LEU A 52 2.45 0.89 -5.42
CA LEU A 52 1.47 1.75 -4.76
C LEU A 52 1.64 3.23 -5.14
N LEU A 53 2.88 3.71 -5.23
CA LEU A 53 3.17 5.09 -5.63
C LEU A 53 2.83 5.36 -7.11
N THR A 54 3.10 4.43 -8.02
CA THR A 54 2.75 4.57 -9.44
C THR A 54 1.24 4.68 -9.62
N ARG A 55 0.47 3.78 -8.99
CA ARG A 55 -1.00 3.79 -9.07
C ARG A 55 -1.60 5.08 -8.50
N ARG A 56 -1.04 5.60 -7.40
CA ARG A 56 -1.46 6.91 -6.87
C ARG A 56 -1.29 8.00 -7.91
N SER A 57 -0.16 8.07 -8.60
CA SER A 57 0.10 9.07 -9.65
C SER A 57 -0.89 8.98 -10.82
N GLU A 58 -1.28 7.76 -11.21
CA GLU A 58 -2.32 7.52 -12.22
C GLU A 58 -3.69 8.01 -11.75
N SER A 59 -4.07 7.69 -10.51
CA SER A 59 -5.35 8.13 -9.93
C SER A 59 -5.43 9.66 -9.72
N VAL A 60 -4.30 10.31 -9.44
CA VAL A 60 -4.20 11.79 -9.35
C VAL A 60 -4.31 12.42 -10.74
N SER A 61 -3.66 11.85 -11.76
CA SER A 61 -3.77 12.34 -13.15
C SER A 61 -5.19 12.17 -13.70
N ALA A 62 -5.88 11.08 -13.37
CA ALA A 62 -7.25 10.83 -13.79
C ALA A 62 -8.29 11.74 -13.11
N ARG A 63 -7.94 12.42 -12.01
CA ARG A 63 -8.80 13.36 -11.27
C ARG A 63 -8.62 14.83 -11.67
N ALA A 64 -7.64 15.17 -12.51
CA ALA A 64 -7.53 16.52 -13.03
C ALA A 64 -8.68 16.78 -14.01
N PRO A 65 -9.59 17.76 -13.76
CA PRO A 65 -10.58 18.14 -14.75
C PRO A 65 -9.89 18.94 -15.85
N GLU A 66 -10.38 18.71 -17.07
CA GLU A 66 -10.21 19.56 -18.24
C GLU A 66 -10.34 21.04 -17.83
N GLU A 67 -9.22 21.78 -17.83
CA GLU A 67 -9.28 23.24 -17.82
C GLU A 67 -9.83 23.69 -19.18
N ARG A 68 -11.16 23.74 -19.22
CA ARG A 68 -11.99 24.72 -19.92
C ARG A 68 -11.25 25.49 -21.01
N THR A 69 -11.13 24.86 -22.19
CA THR A 69 -11.02 25.63 -23.42
C THR A 69 -12.40 26.22 -23.69
N ASP A 70 -12.63 27.44 -23.22
CA ASP A 70 -13.70 28.25 -23.79
C ASP A 70 -13.37 29.74 -23.67
N ARG A 71 -13.06 30.30 -24.84
CA ARG A 71 -13.01 31.70 -25.29
C ARG A 71 -11.85 32.59 -24.87
#